data_AF-A0A1M6WYX9-F1
#
_entry.id   AF-A0A1M6WYX9-F1
#
_cell.length_a   1.000
_cell.length_b   1.000
_cell.length_c   1.000
_cell.angle_alpha   90.00
_cell.angle_beta   90.00
_cell.angle_gamma   90.00
#
_symmetry.space_group_name_H-M   'P 1'
#
loop_
_entity.id
_entity.type
_entity.pdbx_description
1 polymer ?
#
loop_
_entity_poly.entity_id
_entity_poly.type
_entity_poly.pdbx_seq_one_letter_code
_entity_poly.pdbx_strand_id
1 'polypeptide(L)'
;MKYQMRNLQGWKLVAVLAVALSMGACAKNNVGPDGAMASAATPGSQQDFVVNVGDRVFFESDQTELSPQAIATLEKQAQWLQTYNRYSFTIEGHADERGTREYNIALGARRAQSVRTYLASRGIDANRMRTISYGKERPVAVCNDISCWSQNRRAVTVLNASS
;
A
#
# COMPACT_ATOMS: atom_id res chain seq x y z
N MET A 1 -1.04 -63.54 -27.45
CA MET A 1 -2.39 -63.22 -27.96
C MET A 1 -3.42 -63.64 -26.91
N LYS A 2 -4.26 -62.69 -26.51
CA LYS A 2 -5.41 -62.71 -25.57
C LYS A 2 -5.97 -64.10 -25.19
N TYR A 3 -6.19 -64.31 -23.89
CA TYR A 3 -7.24 -65.23 -23.40
C TYR A 3 -8.01 -64.60 -22.24
N GLN A 4 -9.32 -64.50 -22.44
CA GLN A 4 -10.34 -64.06 -21.49
C GLN A 4 -10.52 -65.07 -20.35
N MET A 5 -10.96 -64.62 -19.17
CA MET A 5 -11.98 -65.34 -18.40
C MET A 5 -13.05 -64.37 -17.88
N ARG A 6 -14.29 -64.84 -18.00
CA ARG A 6 -15.59 -64.18 -17.79
C ARG A 6 -16.13 -64.45 -16.38
N ASN A 7 -16.91 -63.48 -15.88
CA ASN A 7 -18.20 -63.53 -15.16
C ASN A 7 -18.49 -64.69 -14.17
N LEU A 8 -19.09 -64.39 -13.01
CA LEU A 8 -20.55 -64.46 -12.77
C LEU A 8 -20.94 -64.22 -11.28
N GLN A 9 -22.18 -63.71 -11.10
CA GLN A 9 -23.04 -63.71 -9.89
C GLN A 9 -22.68 -62.70 -8.78
N GLY A 10 -23.54 -61.81 -8.28
CA GLY A 10 -24.98 -61.62 -8.42
C GLY A 10 -25.62 -61.52 -7.02
N TRP A 11 -25.97 -60.33 -6.53
CA TRP A 11 -26.95 -60.21 -5.43
C TRP A 11 -27.75 -58.89 -5.47
N LYS A 12 -29.03 -59.11 -5.77
CA LYS A 12 -30.29 -58.39 -5.56
C LYS A 12 -30.31 -56.93 -5.08
N LEU A 13 -31.07 -56.16 -5.87
CA LEU A 13 -31.84 -54.95 -5.59
C LEU A 13 -32.56 -54.95 -4.23
N VAL A 14 -32.51 -53.80 -3.54
CA VAL A 14 -33.65 -53.21 -2.81
C VAL A 14 -33.65 -51.71 -3.09
N ALA A 15 -34.74 -51.21 -3.66
CA ALA A 15 -35.06 -49.80 -3.84
C ALA A 15 -36.01 -49.35 -2.71
N VAL A 16 -35.96 -48.07 -2.31
CA VAL A 16 -37.06 -47.18 -1.82
C VAL A 16 -36.35 -45.84 -1.45
N LEU A 17 -36.44 -44.77 -2.25
CA LEU A 17 -37.47 -43.72 -2.34
C LEU A 17 -37.28 -42.53 -1.37
N ALA A 18 -36.90 -41.40 -1.97
CA ALA A 18 -37.18 -39.98 -1.66
C ALA A 18 -36.77 -39.38 -0.30
N VAL A 19 -36.06 -38.24 -0.36
CA VAL A 19 -36.59 -36.88 -0.10
C VAL A 19 -35.54 -35.85 -0.54
N ALA A 20 -35.96 -34.88 -1.34
CA ALA A 20 -35.18 -33.71 -1.71
C ALA A 20 -35.29 -32.66 -0.60
N LEU A 21 -34.18 -32.03 -0.18
CA LEU A 21 -34.17 -30.67 0.36
C LEU A 21 -32.76 -30.06 0.30
N SER A 22 -32.73 -28.89 -0.32
CA SER A 22 -31.65 -27.94 -0.54
C SER A 22 -30.76 -27.63 0.66
N MET A 23 -29.44 -27.56 0.44
CA MET A 23 -28.58 -26.51 1.01
C MET A 23 -27.44 -26.19 0.05
N GLY A 24 -27.52 -25.01 -0.59
CA GLY A 24 -26.33 -24.34 -1.09
C GLY A 24 -25.60 -23.69 0.08
N ALA A 25 -24.32 -24.01 0.25
CA ALA A 25 -23.38 -23.21 1.01
C ALA A 25 -21.95 -23.58 0.57
N CYS A 26 -21.36 -22.75 -0.29
CA CYS A 26 -19.92 -22.71 -0.44
C CYS A 26 -19.33 -22.04 0.81
N ALA A 27 -18.67 -22.80 1.66
CA ALA A 27 -17.80 -22.27 2.70
C ALA A 27 -16.53 -23.11 2.75
N LYS A 28 -15.51 -22.70 1.98
CA LYS A 28 -14.17 -23.26 2.09
C LYS A 28 -13.40 -22.45 3.14
N ASN A 29 -13.66 -22.75 4.40
CA ASN A 29 -12.90 -22.22 5.54
C ASN A 29 -11.64 -23.05 5.72
N ASN A 30 -10.51 -22.55 5.22
CA ASN A 30 -9.19 -23.05 5.62
C ASN A 30 -8.63 -22.13 6.71
N VAL A 31 -9.03 -22.37 7.96
CA VAL A 31 -8.45 -21.72 9.13
C VAL A 31 -7.39 -22.66 9.68
N GLY A 32 -6.12 -22.36 9.41
CA GLY A 32 -4.99 -22.94 10.13
C GLY A 32 -4.88 -22.35 11.54
N PRO A 33 -4.40 -23.12 12.52
CA PRO A 33 -4.40 -22.71 13.93
C PRO A 33 -3.15 -21.86 14.25
N ASP A 34 -2.96 -20.73 13.57
CA ASP A 34 -1.94 -19.72 13.90
C ASP A 34 -2.43 -18.35 13.39
N GLY A 35 -3.32 -17.74 14.17
CA GLY A 35 -4.15 -16.59 13.80
C GLY A 35 -3.42 -15.24 13.76
N ALA A 36 -2.53 -15.06 12.79
CA ALA A 36 -2.18 -13.72 12.27
C ALA A 36 -2.78 -13.57 10.87
N MET A 37 -4.11 -13.35 10.82
CA MET A 37 -4.75 -12.91 9.59
C MET A 37 -4.22 -11.52 9.26
N ALA A 38 -3.32 -11.42 8.29
CA ALA A 38 -3.07 -10.15 7.60
C ALA A 38 -4.40 -9.75 6.94
N SER A 39 -5.23 -8.98 7.64
CA SER A 39 -6.46 -8.45 7.08
C SER A 39 -6.09 -7.65 5.84
N ALA A 40 -6.54 -8.10 4.67
CA ALA A 40 -6.36 -7.36 3.43
C ALA A 40 -6.88 -5.93 3.64
N ALA A 41 -6.06 -4.94 3.29
CA ALA A 41 -6.43 -3.55 3.48
C ALA A 41 -7.72 -3.24 2.72
N THR A 42 -8.73 -2.69 3.41
CA THR A 42 -10.02 -2.38 2.79
C THR A 42 -9.83 -1.30 1.71
N PRO A 43 -10.31 -1.51 0.47
CA PRO A 43 -10.15 -0.54 -0.61
C PRO A 43 -10.62 0.87 -0.20
N GLY A 44 -9.77 1.86 -0.48
CA GLY A 44 -10.03 3.26 -0.14
C GLY A 44 -9.73 3.63 1.32
N SER A 45 -9.37 2.69 2.19
CA SER A 45 -8.94 3.01 3.56
C SER A 45 -7.54 3.65 3.59
N GLN A 46 -7.18 4.26 4.72
CA GLN A 46 -5.81 4.75 4.91
C GLN A 46 -4.77 3.61 4.83
N GLN A 47 -5.12 2.43 5.35
CA GLN A 47 -4.25 1.26 5.27
C GLN A 47 -4.04 0.80 3.81
N ASP A 48 -5.08 0.90 2.97
CA ASP A 48 -4.99 0.56 1.55
C ASP A 48 -4.01 1.49 0.83
N PHE A 49 -4.06 2.79 1.11
CA PHE A 49 -3.09 3.74 0.59
C PHE A 49 -1.65 3.39 1.00
N VAL A 50 -1.41 3.07 2.26
CA VAL A 50 -0.05 2.75 2.73
C VAL A 50 0.47 1.43 2.13
N VAL A 51 -0.35 0.37 2.17
CA VAL A 51 0.11 -0.99 1.81
C VAL A 51 0.12 -1.22 0.30
N ASN A 52 -0.92 -0.83 -0.41
CA ASN A 52 -1.10 -1.19 -1.81
C ASN A 52 -0.61 -0.10 -2.78
N VAL A 53 -0.59 1.16 -2.35
CA VAL A 53 -0.14 2.30 -3.17
C VAL A 53 1.30 2.69 -2.84
N GLY A 54 1.60 2.79 -1.54
CA GLY A 54 2.85 3.32 -1.01
C GLY A 54 2.72 4.82 -0.74
N ASP A 55 2.93 5.21 0.52
CA ASP A 55 2.79 6.58 1.02
C ASP A 55 4.07 7.43 0.89
N ARG A 56 5.20 6.81 0.52
CA ARG A 56 6.53 7.42 0.56
C ARG A 56 7.20 7.49 -0.80
N VAL A 57 7.96 8.57 -0.99
CA VAL A 57 8.98 8.67 -2.05
C VAL A 57 10.32 9.09 -1.47
N PHE A 58 11.40 8.65 -2.11
CA PHE A 58 12.76 8.87 -1.65
C PHE A 58 13.53 9.81 -2.58
N PHE A 59 14.57 10.43 -2.04
CA PHE A 59 15.43 11.38 -2.73
C PHE A 59 16.90 11.03 -2.54
N GLU A 60 17.72 11.41 -3.51
CA GLU A 60 19.17 11.38 -3.37
C GLU A 60 19.69 12.47 -2.42
N SER A 61 20.96 12.34 -2.02
CA SER A 61 21.63 13.30 -1.13
C SER A 61 21.53 14.70 -1.71
N ASP A 62 21.06 15.66 -0.90
CA ASP A 62 20.88 17.07 -1.28
C ASP A 62 19.99 17.34 -2.50
N GLN A 63 19.28 16.32 -3.00
CA GLN A 63 18.40 16.46 -4.16
C GLN A 63 16.93 16.66 -3.78
N THR A 64 16.21 17.31 -4.70
CA THR A 64 14.76 17.54 -4.66
C THR A 64 14.04 17.05 -5.93
N GLU A 65 14.80 16.53 -6.88
CA GLU A 65 14.29 15.94 -8.12
C GLU A 65 13.64 14.57 -7.83
N LEU A 66 12.56 14.28 -8.55
CA LEU A 66 11.84 13.02 -8.43
C LEU A 66 12.49 11.99 -9.36
N SER A 67 13.00 10.90 -8.79
CA SER A 67 13.49 9.77 -9.57
C SER A 67 12.36 9.08 -10.35
N PRO A 68 12.66 8.28 -11.38
CA PRO A 68 11.65 7.47 -12.07
C PRO A 68 10.83 6.58 -11.13
N GLN A 69 11.45 6.04 -10.08
CA GLN A 69 10.79 5.23 -9.06
C GLN A 69 9.84 6.08 -8.21
N ALA A 70 10.27 7.28 -7.79
CA ALA A 70 9.40 8.22 -7.08
C ALA A 70 8.20 8.63 -7.94
N ILE A 71 8.42 8.94 -9.21
CA ILE A 71 7.37 9.26 -10.19
C ILE A 71 6.38 8.09 -10.29
N ALA A 72 6.86 6.85 -10.43
CA ALA A 72 5.99 5.67 -10.51
C ALA A 72 5.11 5.50 -9.25
N THR A 73 5.63 5.74 -8.06
CA THR A 73 4.82 5.74 -6.82
C THR A 73 3.82 6.89 -6.81
N LEU A 74 4.22 8.10 -7.20
CA LEU A 74 3.32 9.25 -7.22
C LEU A 74 2.20 9.12 -8.25
N GLU A 75 2.41 8.41 -9.36
CA GLU A 75 1.33 8.08 -10.30
C GLU A 75 0.26 7.21 -9.65
N LYS A 76 0.69 6.17 -8.91
CA LYS A 76 -0.26 5.33 -8.15
C LYS A 76 -0.99 6.15 -7.10
N GLN A 77 -0.28 7.03 -6.39
CA GLN A 77 -0.89 7.94 -5.42
C GLN A 77 -1.92 8.86 -6.09
N ALA A 78 -1.59 9.47 -7.22
CA ALA A 78 -2.49 10.35 -7.96
C ALA A 78 -3.77 9.62 -8.39
N GLN A 79 -3.64 8.43 -8.99
CA GLN A 79 -4.79 7.61 -9.39
C GLN A 79 -5.69 7.29 -8.19
N TRP A 80 -5.10 6.82 -7.09
CA TRP A 80 -5.86 6.50 -5.88
C TRP A 80 -6.56 7.72 -5.28
N LEU A 81 -5.86 8.87 -5.21
CA LEU A 81 -6.39 10.12 -4.65
C LEU A 81 -7.45 10.78 -5.53
N GLN A 82 -7.48 10.48 -6.83
CA GLN A 82 -8.57 10.82 -7.74
C GLN A 82 -9.79 9.94 -7.49
N THR A 83 -9.61 8.63 -7.32
CA THR A 83 -10.71 7.69 -7.00
C THR A 83 -11.34 8.00 -5.65
N TYR A 84 -10.53 8.25 -4.62
CA TYR A 84 -11.00 8.54 -3.26
C TYR A 84 -10.83 10.01 -2.91
N ASN A 85 -11.61 10.86 -3.60
CA ASN A 85 -11.48 12.32 -3.52
C ASN A 85 -11.88 12.95 -2.16
N ARG A 86 -12.45 12.18 -1.24
CA ARG A 86 -12.83 12.61 0.12
C ARG A 86 -11.66 13.02 1.00
N TYR A 87 -10.45 12.58 0.69
CA TYR A 87 -9.28 12.85 1.54
C TYR A 87 -8.66 14.21 1.24
N SER A 88 -8.49 15.02 2.29
CA SER A 88 -7.38 15.98 2.34
C SER A 88 -6.15 15.29 2.92
N PHE A 89 -4.96 15.81 2.61
CA PHE A 89 -3.72 15.18 3.04
C PHE A 89 -2.59 16.19 3.18
N THR A 90 -1.57 15.76 3.94
CA THR A 90 -0.36 16.52 4.20
C THR A 90 0.83 15.81 3.60
N ILE A 91 1.67 16.54 2.88
CA ILE A 91 2.94 16.05 2.34
C ILE A 91 4.04 16.50 3.29
N GLU A 92 4.64 15.53 3.97
CA GLU A 92 5.69 15.74 4.96
C GLU A 92 7.06 15.57 4.32
N GLY A 93 7.89 16.61 4.33
CA GLY A 93 9.23 16.57 3.77
C GLY A 93 10.32 16.39 4.83
N HIS A 94 11.21 15.41 4.59
CA HIS A 94 12.27 15.01 5.51
C HIS A 94 13.66 15.06 4.86
N ALA A 95 14.67 15.15 5.70
CA ALA A 95 16.08 15.06 5.34
C ALA A 95 16.84 14.12 6.29
N ASP A 96 18.04 13.70 5.89
CA ASP A 96 18.92 12.96 6.79
C ASP A 96 19.62 13.90 7.80
N GLU A 97 20.35 13.33 8.73
CA GLU A 97 20.86 14.03 9.92
C GLU A 97 22.00 15.03 9.63
N ARG A 98 22.61 14.95 8.44
CA ARG A 98 23.81 15.70 8.05
C ARG A 98 23.44 17.14 7.68
N GLY A 99 24.35 18.08 7.96
CA GLY A 99 24.13 19.51 7.72
C GLY A 99 23.36 20.22 8.84
N THR A 100 23.16 21.54 8.69
CA THR A 100 22.50 22.36 9.71
C THR A 100 21.01 22.05 9.81
N ARG A 101 20.40 22.41 10.93
CA ARG A 101 18.97 22.22 11.14
C ARG A 101 18.15 23.03 10.14
N GLU A 102 18.47 24.31 10.00
CA GLU A 102 17.78 25.27 9.15
C GLU A 102 17.87 24.87 7.66
N TYR A 103 19.04 24.40 7.24
CA TYR A 103 19.23 23.86 5.90
C TYR A 103 18.29 22.67 5.64
N ASN A 104 18.21 21.73 6.58
CA ASN A 104 17.38 20.54 6.43
C ASN A 104 15.88 20.84 6.48
N ILE A 105 15.45 21.83 7.27
CA ILE A 105 14.07 22.34 7.22
C ILE A 105 13.78 22.90 5.82
N ALA A 106 14.68 23.70 5.24
CA ALA A 106 14.49 24.22 3.89
C ALA A 106 14.51 23.11 2.82
N LEU A 107 15.40 22.13 2.93
CA LEU A 107 15.50 20.99 2.02
C LEU A 107 14.24 20.12 2.07
N GLY A 108 13.75 19.80 3.26
CA GLY A 108 12.50 19.06 3.42
C GLY A 108 11.31 19.83 2.85
N ALA A 109 11.24 21.15 3.04
CA ALA A 109 10.19 21.98 2.45
C ALA A 109 10.19 21.92 0.92
N ARG A 110 11.37 21.99 0.28
CA ARG A 110 11.50 21.85 -1.18
C ARG A 110 11.06 20.46 -1.66
N ARG A 111 11.44 19.38 -0.95
CA ARG A 111 11.00 18.01 -1.29
C ARG A 111 9.48 17.85 -1.23
N ALA A 112 8.85 18.35 -0.17
CA ALA A 112 7.40 18.33 -0.04
C ALA A 112 6.73 19.13 -1.17
N GLN A 113 7.32 20.28 -1.55
CA GLN A 113 6.84 21.08 -2.66
C GLN A 113 7.00 20.38 -4.02
N SER A 114 8.11 19.66 -4.28
CA SER A 114 8.28 18.87 -5.51
C SER A 114 7.15 17.84 -5.66
N VAL A 115 6.83 17.11 -4.59
CA VAL A 115 5.73 16.14 -4.57
C VAL A 115 4.38 16.83 -4.78
N ARG A 116 4.13 17.95 -4.10
CA ARG A 116 2.89 18.73 -4.26
C ARG A 116 2.69 19.21 -5.69
N THR A 117 3.73 19.77 -6.30
CA THR A 117 3.71 20.23 -7.69
C THR A 117 3.42 19.08 -8.65
N TYR A 118 4.04 17.91 -8.42
CA TYR A 118 3.78 16.73 -9.23
C TYR A 118 2.34 16.23 -9.10
N LEU A 119 1.81 16.08 -7.89
CA LEU A 119 0.42 15.63 -7.71
C LEU A 119 -0.59 16.64 -8.27
N ALA A 120 -0.30 17.95 -8.16
CA ALA A 120 -1.11 18.99 -8.77
C ALA A 120 -1.11 18.89 -10.31
N SER A 121 0.03 18.60 -10.94
CA SER A 121 0.10 18.41 -12.41
C SER A 121 -0.64 17.16 -12.88
N ARG A 122 -0.91 16.21 -11.98
CA ARG A 122 -1.81 15.07 -12.20
C ARG A 122 -3.27 15.38 -11.87
N GLY A 123 -3.62 16.63 -11.64
CA GLY A 123 -5.02 17.06 -11.45
C GLY A 123 -5.56 16.88 -10.03
N ILE A 124 -4.71 16.64 -9.03
CA ILE A 124 -5.15 16.72 -7.62
C ILE A 124 -5.35 18.18 -7.24
N ASP A 125 -6.54 18.51 -6.72
CA ASP A 125 -6.87 19.85 -6.25
C ASP A 125 -5.88 20.31 -5.16
N ALA A 126 -5.27 21.48 -5.38
CA ALA A 126 -4.33 22.11 -4.45
C ALA A 126 -4.95 22.37 -3.06
N ASN A 127 -6.27 22.57 -2.96
CA ASN A 127 -6.95 22.77 -1.68
C ASN A 127 -6.96 21.52 -0.79
N ARG A 128 -6.81 20.34 -1.39
CA ARG A 128 -6.71 19.06 -0.68
C ARG A 128 -5.30 18.80 -0.13
N MET A 129 -4.32 19.61 -0.53
CA MET A 129 -2.90 19.38 -0.24
C MET A 129 -2.33 20.44 0.69
N ARG A 130 -1.75 19.99 1.81
CA ARG A 130 -0.87 20.81 2.66
C ARG A 130 0.56 20.27 2.59
N THR A 131 1.53 21.13 2.88
CA THR A 131 2.95 20.73 2.99
C THR A 131 3.48 21.12 4.36
N ILE A 132 4.29 20.24 4.94
CA ILE A 132 5.03 20.50 6.18
C ILE A 132 6.46 19.99 5.97
N SER A 133 7.44 20.68 6.56
CA SER A 133 8.79 20.14 6.66
C SER A 133 9.15 19.83 8.10
N TYR A 134 9.67 18.63 8.31
CA TYR A 134 10.32 18.25 9.56
C TYR A 134 11.83 18.28 9.45
N GLY A 135 12.40 18.50 8.26
CA GLY A 135 13.83 18.38 8.03
C GLY A 135 14.38 17.08 8.62
N LYS A 136 15.35 17.21 9.53
CA LYS A 136 15.97 16.07 10.22
C LYS A 136 15.38 15.71 11.59
N GLU A 137 14.29 16.37 12.00
CA GLU A 137 13.72 16.26 13.35
C GLU A 137 12.87 14.99 13.57
N ARG A 138 12.52 14.27 12.49
CA ARG A 138 11.70 13.04 12.53
C ARG A 138 12.33 11.90 11.71
N PRO A 139 13.48 11.35 12.15
CA PRO A 139 14.13 10.23 11.48
C PRO A 139 13.29 8.95 11.62
N VAL A 140 13.33 8.09 10.60
CA VAL A 140 12.77 6.73 10.64
C VAL A 140 13.83 5.68 10.90
N ALA A 141 15.09 6.01 10.60
CA ALA A 141 16.24 5.17 10.84
C ALA A 141 17.35 6.03 11.46
N VAL A 142 18.00 5.53 12.52
CA VAL A 142 19.04 6.28 13.24
C VAL A 142 20.32 5.47 13.20
N CYS A 143 21.22 5.84 12.28
CA CYS A 143 22.59 5.35 12.21
C CYS A 143 23.40 6.24 11.26
N ASN A 144 24.72 6.25 11.47
CA ASN A 144 25.66 7.04 10.69
C ASN A 144 26.11 6.28 9.41
N ASP A 145 25.14 5.85 8.60
CA ASP A 145 25.39 5.02 7.42
C ASP A 145 24.37 5.31 6.30
N ILE A 146 24.76 5.05 5.05
CA ILE A 146 23.93 5.22 3.86
C ILE A 146 22.58 4.46 3.95
N SER A 147 22.58 3.32 4.62
CA SER A 147 21.40 2.49 4.89
C SER A 147 20.33 3.24 5.70
N CYS A 148 20.70 4.11 6.64
CA CYS A 148 19.75 4.95 7.38
C CYS A 148 19.45 6.27 6.66
N TRP A 149 20.48 6.93 6.13
CA TRP A 149 20.30 8.24 5.50
C TRP A 149 19.34 8.18 4.31
N SER A 150 19.46 7.15 3.47
CA SER A 150 18.57 6.95 2.31
C SER A 150 17.09 6.85 2.71
N GLN A 151 16.79 6.19 3.83
CA GLN A 151 15.42 6.09 4.35
C GLN A 151 14.89 7.41 4.93
N ASN A 152 15.78 8.26 5.44
CA ASN A 152 15.41 9.56 6.00
C ASN A 152 15.21 10.65 4.93
N ARG A 153 15.85 10.51 3.76
CA ARG A 153 15.65 11.41 2.62
C ARG A 153 14.36 11.06 1.87
N ARG A 154 13.24 11.52 2.41
CA ARG A 154 11.92 11.16 1.88
C ARG A 154 10.91 12.29 1.93
N ALA A 155 9.83 12.11 1.18
CA ALA A 155 8.55 12.76 1.43
C ALA A 155 7.49 11.70 1.73
N VAL A 156 6.56 12.02 2.63
CA VAL A 156 5.47 11.12 3.06
C VAL A 156 4.12 11.80 2.81
N THR A 157 3.22 11.13 2.11
CA THR A 157 1.84 11.57 1.92
C THR A 157 0.98 10.99 3.04
N VAL A 158 0.54 11.84 3.97
CA VAL A 158 -0.26 11.45 5.14
C VAL A 158 -1.71 11.89 4.93
N LEU A 159 -2.63 10.93 4.85
CA LEU A 159 -4.06 11.22 4.74
C LEU A 159 -4.58 11.80 6.06
N ASN A 160 -5.27 12.94 6.00
CA ASN A 160 -5.90 13.52 7.17
C ASN A 160 -7.12 12.68 7.55
N ALA A 161 -7.35 12.45 8.84
CA ALA A 161 -8.59 11.85 9.30
C ALA A 161 -9.75 12.78 8.93
N SER A 162 -10.74 12.26 8.22
CA SER A 162 -12.02 12.93 8.05
C SER A 162 -12.68 13.01 9.42
N SER A 163 -12.81 14.23 9.94
CA SER A 163 -13.69 14.57 11.08
C SER A 163 -15.14 14.24 10.77
#